data_AF-A0A957ZH20-F1
#
_entry.id   AF-A0A957ZH20-F1
#
_cell.length_a   1.000
_cell.length_b   1.000
_cell.length_c   1.000
_cell.angle_alpha   90.00
_cell.angle_beta   90.00
_cell.angle_gamma   90.00
#
_symmetry.space_group_name_H-M   'P 1'
#
loop_
_entity.id
_entity.type
_entity.pdbx_description
1 polymer ?
#
loop_
_entity_poly.entity_id
_entity_poly.type
_entity_poly.pdbx_seq_one_letter_code
_entity_poly.pdbx_strand_id
1 'polypeptide(L)'
;MIESEYFSTHLGRAFLGDSLELLPHLPSQSVDLICTSPPFALLRKKAYGNVHADDYIEWFMQFAHEFRRVLKPQGSLFVDIGGTWVKGVPVRSLYHFELVLRLCKPVEEGGAGFLLAQEMYWYNPAKLPTPAEWVTVRRERVKDAVNTVWWLCLDPHPKANNRGVLKEYSESQVKLMEQGYKPMRRPSEHDISDKFGRNNKGAIPPNLIVDDADPQAGRVGGAVLTTSESYSSVNGDVEQPSLADDWLHESSYGFLPVNVIAASNTSSNDQYLRLCREHDIPPHPARFPRALPEFAIGLCTEEEDVVLDPFAGSNMTGYVAETMNRRWIALEQNEEYLRGAALRFAGSISSGVENVQKLDIALTVDTPGEQPSLFE
;
A
#
# COMPACT_ATOMS: atom_id res chain seq x y z
N MET A 1 -28.02 11.74 10.30
CA MET A 1 -27.35 10.86 11.29
C MET A 1 -26.72 9.77 10.47
N ILE A 2 -25.43 9.48 10.68
CA ILE A 2 -24.81 8.30 10.06
C ILE A 2 -25.68 7.11 10.45
N GLU A 3 -26.23 6.41 9.45
CA GLU A 3 -26.90 5.14 9.67
C GLU A 3 -25.96 4.21 10.44
N SER A 4 -26.52 3.43 11.36
CA SER A 4 -25.79 2.61 12.34
C SER A 4 -24.53 1.95 11.78
N GLU A 5 -23.44 1.95 12.54
CA GLU A 5 -22.22 1.22 12.22
C GLU A 5 -22.50 -0.24 11.79
N TYR A 6 -21.78 -0.71 10.77
CA TYR A 6 -21.93 -2.07 10.29
C TYR A 6 -21.26 -3.07 11.23
N PHE A 7 -20.02 -2.78 11.64
CA PHE A 7 -19.35 -3.39 12.78
C PHE A 7 -18.38 -2.40 13.42
N SER A 8 -17.99 -2.66 14.67
CA SER A 8 -16.99 -1.90 15.40
C SER A 8 -16.05 -2.80 16.17
N THR A 9 -14.88 -2.27 16.50
CA THR A 9 -13.94 -2.84 17.45
C THR A 9 -13.75 -1.84 18.60
N HIS A 10 -12.77 -2.09 19.48
CA HIS A 10 -12.39 -1.13 20.50
C HIS A 10 -11.74 0.15 19.94
N LEU A 11 -11.12 0.09 18.75
CA LEU A 11 -10.36 1.21 18.15
C LEU A 11 -11.00 1.77 16.88
N GLY A 12 -12.01 1.14 16.30
CA GLY A 12 -12.60 1.71 15.10
C GLY A 12 -13.96 1.18 14.70
N ARG A 13 -14.50 1.79 13.64
CA ARG A 13 -15.87 1.56 13.18
C ARG A 13 -15.91 1.50 11.66
N ALA A 14 -16.64 0.52 11.14
CA ALA A 14 -16.93 0.39 9.71
C ALA A 14 -18.40 0.75 9.44
N PHE A 15 -18.64 1.51 8.38
CA PHE A 15 -19.97 1.99 7.99
C PHE A 15 -20.32 1.51 6.58
N LEU A 16 -21.53 0.99 6.44
CA LEU A 16 -22.09 0.60 5.14
C LEU A 16 -22.79 1.81 4.51
N GLY A 17 -22.35 2.23 3.32
CA GLY A 17 -22.99 3.32 2.58
C GLY A 17 -22.06 4.00 1.58
N ASP A 18 -22.61 4.91 0.77
CA ASP A 18 -21.82 5.73 -0.14
C ASP A 18 -20.97 6.71 0.66
N SER A 19 -19.66 6.72 0.41
CA SER A 19 -18.73 7.62 1.10
C SER A 19 -19.08 9.10 0.86
N LEU A 20 -19.70 9.49 -0.26
CA LEU A 20 -20.19 10.87 -0.44
C LEU A 20 -21.39 11.22 0.45
N GLU A 21 -22.15 10.23 0.90
CA GLU A 21 -23.25 10.43 1.85
C GLU A 21 -22.74 10.39 3.31
N LEU A 22 -21.72 9.57 3.58
CA LEU A 22 -21.17 9.37 4.92
C LEU A 22 -20.13 10.43 5.33
N LEU A 23 -19.24 10.85 4.41
CA LEU A 23 -18.19 11.84 4.69
C LEU A 23 -18.74 13.16 5.27
N PRO A 24 -19.85 13.75 4.77
CA PRO A 24 -20.42 14.99 5.32
C PRO A 24 -20.79 14.92 6.80
N HIS A 25 -20.96 13.72 7.35
CA HIS A 25 -21.26 13.53 8.76
C HIS A 25 -20.02 13.46 9.66
N LEU A 26 -18.82 13.30 9.08
CA LEU A 26 -17.58 13.39 9.84
C LEU A 26 -17.27 14.87 10.17
N PRO A 27 -16.79 15.18 11.39
CA PRO A 27 -16.38 16.54 11.72
C PRO A 27 -15.27 17.04 10.81
N SER A 28 -15.18 18.36 10.63
CA SER A 28 -14.05 18.95 9.91
C SER A 28 -12.78 18.84 10.76
N GLN A 29 -11.63 18.67 10.12
CA GLN A 29 -10.31 18.61 10.77
C GLN A 29 -10.23 17.56 11.90
N SER A 30 -10.82 16.38 11.69
CA SER A 30 -10.87 15.29 12.66
C SER A 30 -9.98 14.09 12.32
N VAL A 31 -9.43 14.02 11.11
CA VAL A 31 -8.66 12.87 10.59
C VAL A 31 -7.19 13.23 10.43
N ASP A 32 -6.28 12.37 10.88
CA ASP A 32 -4.83 12.56 10.75
C ASP A 32 -4.28 11.98 9.44
N LEU A 33 -4.81 10.84 9.01
CA LEU A 33 -4.40 10.18 7.77
C LEU A 33 -5.61 9.64 7.02
N ILE A 34 -5.72 9.97 5.74
CA ILE A 34 -6.55 9.22 4.80
C ILE A 34 -5.63 8.30 4.00
N CYS A 35 -5.85 6.99 4.04
CA CYS A 35 -5.06 6.03 3.27
C CYS A 35 -6.01 5.11 2.50
N THR A 36 -5.98 5.19 1.18
CA THR A 36 -7.01 4.55 0.36
C THR A 36 -6.55 4.19 -1.06
N SER A 37 -7.33 3.33 -1.72
CA SER A 37 -7.26 3.08 -3.15
C SER A 37 -8.66 3.20 -3.76
N PRO A 38 -9.00 4.30 -4.44
CA PRO A 38 -10.29 4.43 -5.10
C PRO A 38 -10.49 3.34 -6.16
N PRO A 39 -11.75 2.97 -6.47
CA PRO A 39 -12.02 2.13 -7.63
C PRO A 39 -11.38 2.72 -8.89
N PHE A 40 -10.60 1.93 -9.63
CA PHE A 40 -9.91 2.41 -10.82
C PHE A 40 -10.89 2.60 -11.99
N ALA A 41 -10.62 3.59 -12.85
CA ALA A 41 -11.33 3.80 -14.11
C ALA A 41 -11.08 2.64 -15.09
N LEU A 42 -11.72 1.49 -14.86
CA LEU A 42 -11.56 0.31 -15.70
C LEU A 42 -12.45 0.39 -16.95
N LEU A 43 -11.85 0.13 -18.12
CA LEU A 43 -12.51 0.13 -19.43
C LEU A 43 -13.56 -0.98 -19.66
N ARG A 44 -13.67 -1.94 -18.73
CA ARG A 44 -14.70 -3.00 -18.76
C ARG A 44 -15.68 -2.74 -17.63
N LYS A 45 -16.98 -2.70 -17.93
CA LYS A 45 -18.06 -2.75 -16.94
C LYS A 45 -17.81 -3.94 -16.02
N LYS A 46 -17.29 -3.70 -14.81
CA LYS A 46 -17.55 -4.58 -13.67
C LYS A 46 -18.93 -4.21 -13.14
N ALA A 47 -19.54 -5.06 -12.32
CA ALA A 47 -20.90 -4.88 -11.78
C ALA A 47 -21.07 -3.61 -10.91
N TYR A 48 -20.01 -2.84 -10.73
CA TYR A 48 -19.93 -1.63 -9.94
C TYR A 48 -19.47 -0.49 -10.84
N GLY A 49 -20.23 0.61 -10.85
CA GLY A 49 -20.18 1.67 -11.85
C GLY A 49 -18.78 2.26 -12.06
N ASN A 50 -18.29 2.18 -13.30
CA ASN A 50 -17.07 2.90 -13.69
C ASN A 50 -17.46 4.17 -14.41
N VAL A 51 -16.75 5.23 -14.06
CA VAL A 51 -16.83 6.56 -14.63
C VAL A 51 -15.82 6.65 -15.80
N HIS A 52 -16.14 7.34 -16.91
CA HIS A 52 -15.20 7.53 -18.03
C HIS A 52 -13.91 8.23 -17.55
N ALA A 53 -12.77 8.09 -18.21
CA ALA A 53 -11.51 8.70 -17.74
C ALA A 53 -11.63 10.22 -17.51
N ASP A 54 -12.35 10.91 -18.40
CA ASP A 54 -12.63 12.36 -18.27
C ASP A 54 -13.56 12.66 -17.09
N ASP A 55 -14.58 11.82 -16.89
CA ASP A 55 -15.54 11.96 -15.81
C ASP A 55 -14.92 11.54 -14.45
N TYR A 56 -13.85 10.73 -14.46
CA TYR A 56 -13.24 10.14 -13.27
C TYR A 56 -12.64 11.21 -12.38
N ILE A 57 -12.02 12.21 -13.00
CA ILE A 57 -11.44 13.35 -12.30
C ILE A 57 -12.57 14.09 -11.56
N GLU A 58 -13.65 14.45 -12.25
CA GLU A 58 -14.77 15.18 -11.66
C GLU A 58 -15.50 14.35 -10.58
N TRP A 59 -15.61 13.04 -10.77
CA TRP A 59 -16.11 12.12 -9.75
C TRP A 59 -15.21 12.12 -8.51
N PHE A 60 -13.89 11.95 -8.67
CA PHE A 60 -12.95 11.91 -7.54
C PHE A 60 -12.87 13.27 -6.81
N MET A 61 -13.01 14.38 -7.55
CA MET A 61 -12.97 15.72 -6.97
C MET A 61 -14.06 15.96 -5.92
N GLN A 62 -15.22 15.32 -6.05
CA GLN A 62 -16.27 15.38 -5.02
C GLN A 62 -15.75 14.84 -3.67
N PHE A 63 -15.02 13.72 -3.68
CA PHE A 63 -14.39 13.18 -2.49
C PHE A 63 -13.22 14.04 -2.03
N ALA A 64 -12.41 14.58 -2.95
CA ALA A 64 -11.27 15.42 -2.62
C ALA A 64 -11.65 16.65 -1.79
N HIS A 65 -12.80 17.26 -2.09
CA HIS A 65 -13.34 18.37 -1.30
C HIS A 65 -13.66 17.96 0.15
N GLU A 66 -14.29 16.79 0.33
CA GLU A 66 -14.56 16.24 1.66
C GLU A 66 -13.29 15.80 2.37
N PHE A 67 -12.34 15.18 1.69
CA PHE A 67 -11.03 14.78 2.24
C PHE A 67 -10.30 15.97 2.82
N ARG A 68 -10.25 17.08 2.06
CA ARG A 68 -9.66 18.33 2.53
C ARG A 68 -10.38 18.88 3.77
N ARG A 69 -11.70 18.74 3.85
CA ARG A 69 -12.50 19.22 4.97
C ARG A 69 -12.24 18.42 6.25
N VAL A 70 -12.20 17.10 6.15
CA VAL A 70 -12.06 16.20 7.31
C VAL A 70 -10.62 16.05 7.79
N LEU A 71 -9.63 16.27 6.91
CA LEU A 71 -8.22 16.24 7.31
C LEU A 71 -7.88 17.39 8.26
N LYS A 72 -7.12 17.07 9.32
CA LYS A 72 -6.46 18.05 10.17
C LYS A 72 -5.47 18.89 9.36
N PRO A 73 -5.09 20.10 9.81
CA PRO A 73 -4.16 20.96 9.08
C PRO A 73 -2.83 20.29 8.71
N GLN A 74 -2.28 19.45 9.60
CA GLN A 74 -1.05 18.68 9.37
C GLN A 74 -1.31 17.25 8.89
N GLY A 75 -2.55 16.91 8.52
CA GLY A 75 -2.93 15.58 8.08
C GLY A 75 -2.41 15.23 6.69
N SER A 76 -2.32 13.93 6.41
CA SER A 76 -1.83 13.39 5.14
C SER A 76 -2.90 12.60 4.40
N LEU A 77 -2.80 12.58 3.07
CA LEU A 77 -3.64 11.80 2.16
C LEU A 77 -2.75 10.92 1.29
N PHE A 78 -2.91 9.60 1.40
CA PHE A 78 -2.28 8.59 0.57
C PHE A 78 -3.32 8.00 -0.38
N VAL A 79 -3.08 8.14 -1.69
CA VAL A 79 -3.96 7.60 -2.74
C VAL A 79 -3.16 6.64 -3.62
N ASP A 80 -3.41 5.33 -3.50
CA ASP A 80 -2.95 4.34 -4.48
C ASP A 80 -3.84 4.38 -5.72
N ILE A 81 -3.22 4.61 -6.88
CA ILE A 81 -3.91 4.63 -8.16
C ILE A 81 -3.08 3.91 -9.23
N GLY A 82 -3.67 2.87 -9.82
CA GLY A 82 -3.05 2.09 -10.88
C GLY A 82 -3.33 2.69 -12.24
N GLY A 83 -2.30 2.88 -13.08
CA GLY A 83 -2.53 3.38 -14.43
C GLY A 83 -3.23 2.37 -15.35
N THR A 84 -3.89 2.88 -16.39
CA THR A 84 -4.65 2.08 -17.36
C THR A 84 -4.17 2.34 -18.79
N TRP A 85 -4.63 1.53 -19.74
CA TRP A 85 -4.32 1.65 -21.17
C TRP A 85 -5.50 2.23 -21.90
N VAL A 86 -5.26 3.01 -22.96
CA VAL A 86 -6.31 3.48 -23.86
C VAL A 86 -6.88 2.29 -24.65
N LYS A 87 -8.20 2.22 -24.77
CA LYS A 87 -8.88 1.08 -25.38
C LYS A 87 -8.43 0.88 -26.84
N GLY A 88 -7.95 -0.32 -27.15
CA GLY A 88 -7.62 -0.73 -28.52
C GLY A 88 -6.25 -0.28 -29.03
N VAL A 89 -5.46 0.47 -28.26
CA VAL A 89 -4.13 0.94 -28.65
C VAL A 89 -3.11 0.76 -27.52
N PRO A 90 -1.81 0.55 -27.82
CA PRO A 90 -0.76 0.36 -26.82
C PRO A 90 -0.28 1.71 -26.22
N VAL A 91 -1.21 2.58 -25.86
CA VAL A 91 -0.95 3.92 -25.28
C VAL A 91 -1.49 3.95 -23.84
N ARG A 92 -0.76 4.57 -22.92
CA ARG A 92 -1.18 4.72 -21.52
C ARG A 92 -2.18 5.87 -21.39
N SER A 93 -3.18 5.68 -20.55
CA SER A 93 -4.04 6.77 -20.09
C SER A 93 -3.28 7.64 -19.09
N LEU A 94 -3.45 8.96 -19.19
CA LEU A 94 -2.82 9.94 -18.30
C LEU A 94 -3.70 10.31 -17.10
N TYR A 95 -4.88 9.71 -16.97
CA TYR A 95 -5.91 10.14 -16.02
C TYR A 95 -5.42 10.27 -14.56
N HIS A 96 -4.52 9.39 -14.10
CA HIS A 96 -3.98 9.45 -12.74
C HIS A 96 -2.97 10.59 -12.55
N PHE A 97 -2.27 11.00 -13.61
CA PHE A 97 -1.43 12.20 -13.62
C PHE A 97 -2.30 13.47 -13.66
N GLU A 98 -3.33 13.48 -14.51
CA GLU A 98 -4.29 14.59 -14.57
C GLU A 98 -5.02 14.77 -13.24
N LEU A 99 -5.34 13.66 -12.55
CA LEU A 99 -5.92 13.68 -11.22
C LEU A 99 -5.00 14.38 -10.22
N VAL A 100 -3.72 13.99 -10.10
CA VAL A 100 -2.82 14.63 -9.12
C VAL A 100 -2.59 16.10 -9.44
N LEU A 101 -2.53 16.47 -10.73
CA LEU A 101 -2.48 17.88 -11.13
C LEU A 101 -3.73 18.64 -10.68
N ARG A 102 -4.93 18.07 -10.85
CA ARG A 102 -6.18 18.69 -10.40
C ARG A 102 -6.27 18.77 -8.87
N LEU A 103 -5.80 17.76 -8.16
CA LEU A 103 -5.75 17.74 -6.70
C LEU A 103 -4.82 18.82 -6.14
N CYS A 104 -3.67 19.03 -6.78
CA CYS A 104 -2.69 20.04 -6.35
C CYS A 104 -3.04 21.47 -6.81
N LYS A 105 -3.92 21.61 -7.80
CA LYS A 105 -4.32 22.92 -8.32
C LYS A 105 -5.05 23.73 -7.22
N PRO A 106 -4.80 25.05 -7.09
CA PRO A 106 -5.50 25.87 -6.10
C PRO A 106 -7.03 25.79 -6.22
N VAL A 107 -7.73 25.98 -5.10
CA VAL A 107 -9.19 25.88 -5.03
C VAL A 107 -9.85 26.96 -5.90
N GLU A 108 -9.30 28.17 -5.90
CA GLU A 108 -9.73 29.30 -6.71
C GLU A 108 -9.62 29.06 -8.23
N GLU A 109 -8.78 28.11 -8.64
CA GLU A 109 -8.63 27.71 -10.04
C GLU A 109 -9.37 26.40 -10.37
N GLY A 110 -10.24 25.92 -9.46
CA GLY A 110 -11.05 24.72 -9.65
C GLY A 110 -10.36 23.40 -9.29
N GLY A 111 -9.27 23.44 -8.52
CA GLY A 111 -8.64 22.25 -7.93
C GLY A 111 -9.06 22.00 -6.47
N ALA A 112 -8.32 21.11 -5.80
CA ALA A 112 -8.57 20.79 -4.39
C ALA A 112 -7.57 21.50 -3.43
N GLY A 113 -6.50 22.10 -3.95
CA GLY A 113 -5.52 22.84 -3.15
C GLY A 113 -4.71 21.99 -2.19
N PHE A 114 -4.49 20.71 -2.51
CA PHE A 114 -3.48 19.88 -1.82
C PHE A 114 -2.07 20.27 -2.26
N LEU A 115 -1.08 19.90 -1.46
CA LEU A 115 0.33 19.93 -1.80
C LEU A 115 0.80 18.50 -2.02
N LEU A 116 1.61 18.26 -3.05
CA LEU A 116 2.30 16.98 -3.22
C LEU A 116 3.51 16.94 -2.28
N ALA A 117 3.42 16.17 -1.20
CA ALA A 117 4.53 15.96 -0.28
C ALA A 117 5.60 15.08 -0.94
N GLN A 118 5.17 13.95 -1.53
CA GLN A 118 6.06 13.06 -2.27
C GLN A 118 5.27 12.11 -3.19
N GLU A 119 5.82 11.79 -4.35
CA GLU A 119 5.37 10.65 -5.15
C GLU A 119 6.03 9.35 -4.68
N MET A 120 5.20 8.32 -4.57
CA MET A 120 5.62 6.97 -4.21
C MET A 120 5.16 5.97 -5.26
N TYR A 121 5.81 4.81 -5.28
CA TYR A 121 5.55 3.76 -6.26
C TYR A 121 5.35 2.43 -5.55
N TRP A 122 4.25 1.75 -5.84
CA TRP A 122 4.07 0.38 -5.40
C TRP A 122 4.42 -0.57 -6.54
N TYR A 123 5.52 -1.32 -6.41
CA TYR A 123 5.89 -2.41 -7.29
C TYR A 123 5.26 -3.73 -6.82
N ASN A 124 4.39 -4.29 -7.65
CA ASN A 124 3.77 -5.59 -7.42
C ASN A 124 4.43 -6.68 -8.29
N PRO A 125 5.35 -7.50 -7.73
CA PRO A 125 6.00 -8.57 -8.49
C PRO A 125 5.01 -9.65 -8.94
N ALA A 126 3.89 -9.86 -8.23
CA ALA A 126 2.89 -10.88 -8.54
C ALA A 126 1.89 -10.45 -9.63
N LYS A 127 1.92 -9.19 -10.11
CA LYS A 127 1.00 -8.72 -11.14
C LYS A 127 1.15 -9.55 -12.43
N LEU A 128 0.05 -10.02 -13.01
CA LEU A 128 0.10 -10.78 -14.25
C LEU A 128 0.60 -9.89 -15.42
N PRO A 129 1.28 -10.46 -16.44
CA PRO A 129 1.77 -9.72 -17.61
C PRO A 129 0.59 -9.21 -18.44
N THR A 130 0.08 -8.03 -18.08
CA THR A 130 -1.12 -7.42 -18.63
C THR A 130 -0.82 -6.00 -19.13
N PRO A 131 -1.49 -5.54 -20.20
CA PRO A 131 -2.47 -6.24 -21.03
C PRO A 131 -1.80 -7.29 -21.94
N ALA A 132 -2.37 -8.50 -21.99
CA ALA A 132 -1.79 -9.64 -22.70
C ALA A 132 -1.50 -9.33 -24.19
N GLU A 133 -2.40 -8.63 -24.87
CA GLU A 133 -2.21 -8.24 -26.28
C GLU A 133 -0.88 -7.50 -26.50
N TRP A 134 -0.55 -6.53 -25.67
CA TRP A 134 0.64 -5.69 -25.84
C TRP A 134 1.90 -6.31 -25.22
N VAL A 135 1.75 -7.08 -24.14
CA VAL A 135 2.87 -7.61 -23.35
C VAL A 135 3.26 -9.02 -23.80
N THR A 136 2.31 -9.95 -23.94
CA THR A 136 2.61 -11.36 -24.20
C THR A 136 2.43 -11.75 -25.67
N VAL A 137 1.43 -11.20 -26.35
CA VAL A 137 1.11 -11.52 -27.75
C VAL A 137 1.99 -10.73 -28.71
N ARG A 138 1.89 -9.39 -28.72
CA ARG A 138 2.66 -8.53 -29.64
C ARG A 138 4.05 -8.17 -29.15
N ARG A 139 4.29 -8.26 -27.83
CA ARG A 139 5.58 -7.96 -27.17
C ARG A 139 6.10 -6.55 -27.48
N GLU A 140 5.20 -5.58 -27.56
CA GLU A 140 5.50 -4.16 -27.81
C GLU A 140 5.72 -3.37 -26.52
N ARG A 141 5.31 -3.94 -25.37
CA ARG A 141 5.31 -3.29 -24.05
C ARG A 141 5.80 -4.24 -22.98
N VAL A 142 6.33 -3.67 -21.90
CA VAL A 142 6.72 -4.40 -20.69
C VAL A 142 5.52 -4.59 -19.75
N LYS A 143 5.66 -5.51 -18.80
CA LYS A 143 4.67 -5.76 -17.75
C LYS A 143 4.42 -4.48 -16.93
N ASP A 144 3.18 -4.04 -16.90
CA ASP A 144 2.72 -2.94 -16.06
C ASP A 144 2.60 -3.42 -14.60
N ALA A 145 3.70 -3.36 -13.84
CA ALA A 145 3.80 -3.89 -12.49
C ALA A 145 3.72 -2.82 -11.38
N VAL A 146 3.64 -1.54 -11.75
CA VAL A 146 3.82 -0.43 -10.81
C VAL A 146 2.56 0.43 -10.74
N ASN A 147 2.08 0.69 -9.53
CA ASN A 147 1.08 1.72 -9.26
C ASN A 147 1.76 2.97 -8.72
N THR A 148 1.15 4.14 -8.96
CA THR A 148 1.54 5.39 -8.33
C THR A 148 0.77 5.57 -7.04
N VAL A 149 1.46 5.96 -5.98
CA VAL A 149 0.89 6.31 -4.69
C VAL A 149 1.21 7.77 -4.45
N TRP A 150 0.18 8.62 -4.40
CA TRP A 150 0.34 10.05 -4.19
C TRP A 150 0.25 10.35 -2.69
N TRP A 151 1.32 10.85 -2.09
CA TRP A 151 1.29 11.43 -0.75
C TRP A 151 1.04 12.93 -0.86
N LEU A 152 -0.17 13.33 -0.49
CA LEU A 152 -0.68 14.68 -0.51
C LEU A 152 -0.84 15.21 0.93
N CYS A 153 -0.74 16.52 1.11
CA CYS A 153 -0.93 17.19 2.40
C CYS A 153 -1.59 18.57 2.23
N LEU A 154 -1.98 19.19 3.35
CA LEU A 154 -2.53 20.55 3.38
C LEU A 154 -1.51 21.60 3.84
N ASP A 155 -0.42 21.16 4.46
CA ASP A 155 0.67 22.00 4.99
C ASP A 155 2.01 21.55 4.38
N PRO A 156 2.94 22.46 4.07
CA PRO A 156 4.30 22.10 3.59
C PRO A 156 5.10 21.23 4.57
N HIS A 157 4.71 21.20 5.84
CA HIS A 157 5.29 20.42 6.91
C HIS A 157 4.22 19.53 7.57
N PRO A 158 3.68 18.52 6.85
CA PRO A 158 2.69 17.62 7.43
C PRO A 158 3.30 16.82 8.58
N LYS A 159 2.44 16.27 9.46
CA LYS A 159 2.86 15.31 10.49
C LYS A 159 3.49 14.10 9.80
N ALA A 160 4.81 13.96 9.95
CA ALA A 160 5.56 12.85 9.39
C ALA A 160 6.84 12.57 10.18
N ASN A 161 7.12 11.29 10.43
CA ASN A 161 8.32 10.83 11.12
C ASN A 161 8.88 9.56 10.47
N ASN A 162 9.93 9.71 9.66
CA ASN A 162 10.55 8.58 8.96
C ASN A 162 11.18 7.53 9.90
N ARG A 163 11.29 7.81 11.20
CA ARG A 163 11.74 6.83 12.19
C ARG A 163 10.71 5.72 12.41
N GLY A 164 9.43 5.99 12.14
CA GLY A 164 8.34 5.03 12.27
C GLY A 164 8.26 4.01 11.12
N VAL A 165 9.10 4.16 10.09
CA VAL A 165 9.14 3.27 8.91
C VAL A 165 10.54 2.73 8.62
N LEU A 166 11.45 2.80 9.60
CA LEU A 166 12.78 2.20 9.49
C LEU A 166 12.67 0.67 9.45
N LYS A 167 13.44 0.04 8.56
CA LYS A 167 13.64 -1.41 8.55
C LYS A 167 14.89 -1.78 9.34
N GLU A 168 14.93 -3.02 9.82
CA GLU A 168 16.12 -3.57 10.46
C GLU A 168 17.34 -3.50 9.52
N TYR A 169 18.54 -3.34 10.08
CA TYR A 169 19.77 -3.33 9.30
C TYR A 169 20.04 -4.72 8.71
N SER A 170 20.64 -4.77 7.51
CA SER A 170 21.14 -6.04 6.96
C SER A 170 22.24 -6.63 7.85
N GLU A 171 22.41 -7.95 7.83
CA GLU A 171 23.48 -8.61 8.60
C GLU A 171 24.87 -8.03 8.29
N SER A 172 25.12 -7.72 7.02
CA SER A 172 26.39 -7.12 6.57
C SER A 172 26.64 -5.74 7.17
N GLN A 173 25.58 -4.95 7.39
CA GLN A 173 25.70 -3.64 7.99
C GLN A 173 25.84 -3.71 9.52
N VAL A 174 25.15 -4.66 10.16
CA VAL A 174 25.37 -4.97 11.59
C VAL A 174 26.83 -5.36 11.82
N LYS A 175 27.36 -6.28 11.00
CA LYS A 175 28.77 -6.70 11.05
C LYS A 175 29.75 -5.53 10.82
N LEU A 176 29.43 -4.60 9.92
CA LEU A 176 30.26 -3.40 9.68
C LEU A 176 30.26 -2.43 10.87
N MET A 177 29.13 -2.28 11.57
CA MET A 177 29.03 -1.47 12.78
C MET A 177 29.78 -2.10 13.95
N GLU A 178 29.76 -3.43 14.08
CA GLU A 178 30.52 -4.18 15.09
C GLU A 178 32.03 -4.13 14.86
N GLN A 179 32.46 -4.24 13.61
CA GLN A 179 33.89 -4.28 13.25
C GLN A 179 34.53 -2.89 13.12
N GLY A 180 33.73 -1.84 13.05
CA GLY A 180 34.16 -0.46 12.87
C GLY A 180 34.58 -0.16 11.43
N TYR A 181 34.09 0.97 10.88
CA TYR A 181 34.45 1.41 9.54
C TYR A 181 35.79 2.14 9.54
N LYS A 182 36.77 1.67 8.76
CA LYS A 182 38.01 2.41 8.47
C LYS A 182 37.82 3.23 7.19
N PRO A 183 37.76 4.57 7.27
CA PRO A 183 37.61 5.39 6.07
C PRO A 183 38.81 5.19 5.15
N MET A 184 38.53 4.88 3.88
CA MET A 184 39.53 4.73 2.84
C MET A 184 39.22 5.77 1.76
N ARG A 185 40.23 6.54 1.34
CA ARG A 185 40.07 7.49 0.24
C ARG A 185 39.72 6.73 -1.03
N ARG A 186 38.54 6.99 -1.59
CA ARG A 186 38.20 6.50 -2.93
C ARG A 186 38.93 7.32 -3.99
N PRO A 187 39.16 6.78 -5.20
CA PRO A 187 39.76 7.51 -6.32
C PRO A 187 38.98 8.76 -6.77
N SER A 188 37.75 8.96 -6.27
CA SER A 188 36.83 10.05 -6.63
C SER A 188 36.88 11.25 -5.68
N GLU A 189 37.90 11.37 -4.83
CA GLU A 189 38.16 12.49 -3.90
C GLU A 189 37.05 12.84 -2.88
N HIS A 190 36.02 12.02 -2.70
CA HIS A 190 35.04 12.21 -1.63
C HIS A 190 35.58 11.68 -0.29
N ASP A 191 35.69 12.56 0.71
CA ASP A 191 36.13 12.25 2.08
C ASP A 191 34.94 11.80 2.94
N ILE A 192 34.99 10.58 3.46
CA ILE A 192 33.92 10.00 4.29
C ILE A 192 34.25 10.27 5.76
N SER A 193 33.38 11.03 6.44
CA SER A 193 33.58 11.37 7.86
C SER A 193 33.58 10.13 8.78
N ASP A 194 34.14 10.26 9.97
CA ASP A 194 34.12 9.29 11.09
C ASP A 194 32.72 9.04 11.70
N LYS A 195 31.70 9.78 11.27
CA LYS A 195 30.33 9.71 11.80
C LYS A 195 29.54 8.46 11.38
N PHE A 196 30.10 7.60 10.52
CA PHE A 196 29.48 6.35 10.07
C PHE A 196 29.48 5.25 11.16
N GLY A 197 30.23 5.43 12.25
CA GLY A 197 30.20 4.52 13.41
C GLY A 197 29.04 4.75 14.38
N ARG A 198 28.18 5.76 14.14
CA ARG A 198 27.00 6.01 15.00
C ARG A 198 25.82 5.17 14.55
N ASN A 199 25.34 4.31 15.44
CA ASN A 199 24.07 3.61 15.24
C ASN A 199 22.90 4.60 15.36
N ASN A 200 22.33 4.99 14.21
CA ASN A 200 21.21 5.91 14.12
C ASN A 200 19.84 5.19 14.03
N LYS A 201 19.80 3.88 14.31
CA LYS A 201 18.63 2.99 14.15
C LYS A 201 18.13 2.77 12.70
N GLY A 202 18.85 3.19 11.64
CA GLY A 202 18.55 2.95 10.20
C GLY A 202 19.53 3.66 9.21
N ALA A 203 19.48 3.43 7.88
CA ALA A 203 20.50 3.89 6.87
C ALA A 203 19.96 4.43 5.53
N ILE A 204 20.39 5.59 4.97
CA ILE A 204 19.76 6.30 3.79
C ILE A 204 20.20 5.75 2.40
N PRO A 205 19.29 5.30 1.50
CA PRO A 205 19.62 4.88 0.13
C PRO A 205 18.97 5.71 -1.00
N PRO A 206 19.43 5.53 -2.26
CA PRO A 206 19.00 6.31 -3.43
C PRO A 206 17.68 5.85 -4.09
N ASN A 207 17.13 6.71 -4.97
CA ASN A 207 15.81 6.60 -5.61
C ASN A 207 15.65 5.55 -6.74
N LEU A 208 16.62 4.67 -6.98
CA LEU A 208 16.57 3.63 -8.02
C LEU A 208 17.64 2.57 -7.73
N ILE A 209 17.31 1.28 -7.85
CA ILE A 209 18.32 0.22 -7.92
C ILE A 209 18.08 -0.62 -9.18
N VAL A 210 19.13 -0.70 -9.99
CA VAL A 210 19.32 -1.67 -11.06
C VAL A 210 20.20 -2.79 -10.50
N ASP A 211 19.73 -4.01 -10.76
CA ASP A 211 20.29 -5.37 -10.62
C ASP A 211 21.73 -5.56 -10.12
N ASP A 212 21.90 -6.48 -9.16
CA ASP A 212 23.16 -7.17 -8.86
C ASP A 212 22.87 -8.52 -8.14
N ALA A 213 22.52 -9.59 -8.90
CA ALA A 213 22.93 -10.98 -8.60
C ALA A 213 22.40 -12.01 -9.62
N ASP A 214 23.02 -12.12 -10.79
CA ASP A 214 23.18 -13.42 -11.46
C ASP A 214 24.49 -13.43 -12.28
N PRO A 215 25.52 -14.20 -11.88
CA PRO A 215 26.75 -14.35 -12.64
C PRO A 215 26.57 -15.10 -13.98
N GLN A 216 25.39 -15.67 -14.25
CA GLN A 216 25.06 -16.42 -15.48
C GLN A 216 23.86 -15.87 -16.28
N ALA A 217 23.06 -14.93 -15.77
CA ALA A 217 22.05 -14.29 -16.59
C ALA A 217 22.69 -13.23 -17.50
N GLY A 218 22.60 -13.48 -18.80
CA GLY A 218 23.03 -12.54 -19.83
C GLY A 218 22.47 -11.14 -19.60
N ARG A 219 23.37 -10.16 -19.63
CA ARG A 219 23.07 -8.73 -19.53
C ARG A 219 21.94 -8.32 -20.48
N VAL A 220 21.00 -7.53 -19.96
CA VAL A 220 20.04 -6.77 -20.77
C VAL A 220 20.83 -5.94 -21.79
N GLY A 221 20.69 -6.25 -23.09
CA GLY A 221 21.39 -5.58 -24.19
C GLY A 221 22.49 -6.37 -24.89
N GLY A 222 22.76 -7.63 -24.51
CA GLY A 222 23.68 -8.50 -25.26
C GLY A 222 23.04 -9.03 -26.56
N ALA A 223 23.65 -8.75 -27.72
CA ALA A 223 23.24 -9.36 -28.98
C ALA A 223 23.47 -10.89 -28.93
N VAL A 224 22.42 -11.68 -29.17
CA VAL A 224 22.54 -13.16 -29.25
C VAL A 224 22.75 -13.57 -30.70
N LEU A 225 23.99 -13.50 -31.15
CA LEU A 225 24.52 -14.36 -32.20
C LEU A 225 26.01 -14.60 -31.87
N THR A 226 26.36 -15.83 -31.50
CA THR A 226 27.37 -16.68 -32.19
C THR A 226 27.71 -17.93 -31.36
N THR A 227 27.31 -19.08 -31.91
CA THR A 227 28.08 -20.33 -32.12
C THR A 227 28.72 -21.11 -30.93
N SER A 228 28.20 -22.34 -30.79
CA SER A 228 28.90 -23.65 -30.70
C SER A 228 29.84 -24.00 -29.55
N GLU A 229 29.61 -25.22 -29.01
CA GLU A 229 30.57 -26.14 -28.34
C GLU A 229 31.01 -25.74 -26.91
N SER A 230 31.06 -26.57 -25.86
CA SER A 230 31.12 -28.03 -25.71
C SER A 230 31.16 -28.45 -24.21
N TYR A 231 31.04 -29.77 -23.96
CA TYR A 231 31.54 -30.56 -22.81
C TYR A 231 30.66 -30.92 -21.57
N SER A 232 30.06 -32.12 -21.68
CA SER A 232 30.01 -33.32 -20.80
C SER A 232 29.92 -33.26 -19.25
N SER A 233 28.88 -33.94 -18.75
CA SER A 233 28.74 -34.87 -17.60
C SER A 233 29.87 -35.04 -16.55
N VAL A 234 29.50 -35.18 -15.26
CA VAL A 234 29.61 -36.42 -14.44
C VAL A 234 28.93 -36.22 -13.07
N ASN A 235 28.25 -37.28 -12.61
CA ASN A 235 27.49 -37.43 -11.35
C ASN A 235 28.33 -37.27 -10.06
N GLY A 236 27.65 -36.91 -8.96
CA GLY A 236 28.13 -37.10 -7.59
C GLY A 236 27.04 -36.80 -6.57
N ASP A 237 26.43 -37.86 -6.03
CA ASP A 237 25.46 -37.81 -4.94
C ASP A 237 26.05 -37.17 -3.68
N VAL A 238 25.43 -36.11 -3.17
CA VAL A 238 25.59 -35.64 -1.78
C VAL A 238 24.21 -35.26 -1.24
N GLU A 239 23.93 -35.84 -0.07
CA GLU A 239 22.79 -35.72 0.84
C GLU A 239 21.82 -34.55 0.60
N GLN A 240 20.53 -34.88 0.44
CA GLN A 240 19.43 -33.93 0.60
C GLN A 240 19.27 -33.53 2.08
N PRO A 241 19.31 -32.24 2.43
CA PRO A 241 18.65 -31.75 3.62
C PRO A 241 17.17 -31.49 3.31
N SER A 242 16.34 -32.02 4.18
CA SER A 242 14.90 -31.84 4.27
C SER A 242 14.47 -30.39 4.52
N LEU A 243 13.23 -30.10 4.10
CA LEU A 243 12.35 -29.00 4.51
C LEU A 243 12.74 -27.60 4.03
N ALA A 244 11.87 -27.07 3.19
CA ALA A 244 11.95 -25.78 2.51
C ALA A 244 11.69 -24.57 3.44
N ASP A 245 12.57 -24.39 4.41
CA ASP A 245 12.85 -23.08 5.00
C ASP A 245 14.03 -22.49 4.23
N ASP A 246 13.74 -21.50 3.36
CA ASP A 246 14.65 -20.41 2.97
C ASP A 246 13.87 -19.44 2.07
N TRP A 247 12.82 -18.86 2.67
CA TRP A 247 12.20 -17.64 2.15
C TRP A 247 13.01 -16.48 2.67
N LEU A 248 13.85 -15.92 1.78
CA LEU A 248 14.42 -14.57 1.75
C LEU A 248 15.81 -14.72 1.13
N HIS A 249 15.89 -14.58 -0.19
CA HIS A 249 17.17 -14.30 -0.81
C HIS A 249 17.69 -12.98 -0.24
N GLU A 250 18.61 -13.11 0.73
CA GLU A 250 19.63 -12.14 1.02
C GLU A 250 20.34 -11.76 -0.28
N SER A 251 20.18 -10.51 -0.68
CA SER A 251 21.26 -9.81 -1.35
C SER A 251 21.23 -8.36 -0.85
N SER A 252 22.15 -8.12 0.08
CA SER A 252 22.99 -6.93 0.18
C SER A 252 22.30 -5.57 0.40
N TYR A 253 22.86 -4.85 1.37
CA TYR A 253 22.63 -3.43 1.72
C TYR A 253 21.45 -3.20 2.69
N GLY A 254 21.74 -2.53 3.81
CA GLY A 254 20.72 -2.05 4.74
C GLY A 254 20.15 -0.70 4.28
N PHE A 255 18.85 -0.49 4.49
CA PHE A 255 18.08 0.49 3.72
C PHE A 255 16.97 1.19 4.55
N LEU A 256 16.91 2.53 4.47
CA LEU A 256 15.80 3.38 4.87
C LEU A 256 14.59 3.06 3.99
N PRO A 257 13.38 3.46 4.44
CA PRO A 257 12.23 3.62 3.54
C PRO A 257 12.62 4.42 2.28
N VAL A 258 12.46 3.80 1.11
CA VAL A 258 12.53 4.46 -0.19
C VAL A 258 11.13 4.80 -0.68
N ASN A 259 11.01 5.65 -1.69
CA ASN A 259 9.71 5.94 -2.34
C ASN A 259 9.18 4.79 -3.21
N VAL A 260 9.71 3.57 -3.05
CA VAL A 260 9.24 2.35 -3.72
C VAL A 260 8.86 1.29 -2.67
N ILE A 261 7.59 0.91 -2.65
CA ILE A 261 7.08 -0.20 -1.85
C ILE A 261 7.06 -1.44 -2.75
N ALA A 262 7.93 -2.40 -2.50
CA ALA A 262 7.92 -3.68 -3.21
C ALA A 262 7.11 -4.71 -2.40
N ALA A 263 5.89 -5.03 -2.84
CA ALA A 263 5.00 -5.93 -2.11
C ALA A 263 3.99 -6.63 -3.03
N SER A 264 3.72 -7.91 -2.76
CA SER A 264 2.64 -8.66 -3.41
C SER A 264 1.30 -8.38 -2.75
N ASN A 265 0.23 -8.25 -3.56
CA ASN A 265 -1.15 -8.14 -3.06
C ASN A 265 -1.77 -9.48 -2.62
N THR A 266 -1.08 -10.59 -2.87
CA THR A 266 -1.49 -11.93 -2.46
C THR A 266 -0.38 -12.61 -1.67
N SER A 267 -0.72 -13.11 -0.49
CA SER A 267 0.11 -14.04 0.28
C SER A 267 -0.54 -15.42 0.25
N SER A 268 0.26 -16.47 0.04
CA SER A 268 -0.17 -17.87 -0.01
C SER A 268 -0.73 -18.38 1.32
N ASN A 269 -0.46 -17.69 2.43
CA ASN A 269 -0.90 -18.05 3.78
C ASN A 269 -1.70 -16.92 4.49
N ASP A 270 -2.45 -16.12 3.73
CA ASP A 270 -3.27 -15.03 4.26
C ASP A 270 -4.48 -15.57 5.07
N GLN A 271 -4.53 -15.26 6.37
CA GLN A 271 -5.64 -15.63 7.27
C GLN A 271 -6.99 -15.19 6.71
N TYR A 272 -7.07 -14.01 6.10
CA TYR A 272 -8.29 -13.50 5.49
C TYR A 272 -8.79 -14.42 4.36
N LEU A 273 -7.90 -14.91 3.50
CA LEU A 273 -8.27 -15.82 2.40
C LEU A 273 -8.68 -17.20 2.92
N ARG A 274 -8.16 -17.62 4.07
CA ARG A 274 -8.58 -18.85 4.73
C ARG A 274 -10.00 -18.70 5.28
N LEU A 275 -10.24 -17.65 6.07
CA LEU A 275 -11.57 -17.36 6.64
C LEU A 275 -12.62 -17.11 5.56
N CYS A 276 -12.28 -16.39 4.49
CA CYS A 276 -13.19 -16.22 3.35
C CYS A 276 -13.64 -17.56 2.75
N ARG A 277 -12.72 -18.53 2.61
CA ARG A 277 -13.04 -19.88 2.11
C ARG A 277 -13.87 -20.70 3.11
N GLU A 278 -13.55 -20.60 4.39
CA GLU A 278 -14.27 -21.31 5.46
C GLU A 278 -15.72 -20.84 5.58
N HIS A 279 -15.98 -19.55 5.33
CA HIS A 279 -17.30 -18.93 5.44
C HIS A 279 -18.00 -18.69 4.08
N ASP A 280 -17.50 -19.27 2.99
CA ASP A 280 -18.03 -19.12 1.63
C ASP A 280 -18.27 -17.65 1.19
N ILE A 281 -17.34 -16.76 1.59
CA ILE A 281 -17.32 -15.35 1.19
C ILE A 281 -16.31 -15.16 0.05
N PRO A 282 -16.72 -14.57 -1.09
CA PRO A 282 -15.78 -14.18 -2.14
C PRO A 282 -14.77 -13.14 -1.62
N PRO A 283 -13.45 -13.38 -1.72
CA PRO A 283 -12.46 -12.41 -1.29
C PRO A 283 -12.49 -11.17 -2.19
N HIS A 284 -12.22 -10.00 -1.60
CA HIS A 284 -12.17 -8.75 -2.36
C HIS A 284 -11.19 -8.86 -3.54
N PRO A 285 -11.61 -8.52 -4.77
CA PRO A 285 -10.86 -8.85 -5.98
C PRO A 285 -9.63 -7.96 -6.22
N ALA A 286 -9.58 -6.78 -5.60
CA ALA A 286 -8.54 -5.77 -5.82
C ALA A 286 -8.08 -5.17 -4.49
N ARG A 287 -7.28 -5.92 -3.73
CA ARG A 287 -6.70 -5.45 -2.45
C ARG A 287 -5.31 -4.87 -2.70
N PHE A 288 -4.96 -3.77 -2.06
CA PHE A 288 -3.56 -3.34 -1.95
C PHE A 288 -2.84 -4.16 -0.86
N PRO A 289 -1.50 -4.17 -0.82
CA PRO A 289 -0.74 -4.99 0.13
C PRO A 289 -0.75 -4.31 1.50
N ARG A 290 -0.66 -5.11 2.57
CA ARG A 290 -0.51 -4.62 3.96
C ARG A 290 0.60 -3.56 4.11
N ALA A 291 1.70 -3.72 3.38
CA ALA A 291 2.86 -2.84 3.45
C ALA A 291 2.55 -1.37 3.12
N LEU A 292 1.52 -1.10 2.31
CA LEU A 292 1.14 0.26 1.93
C LEU A 292 0.55 1.06 3.09
N PRO A 293 -0.56 0.63 3.73
CA PRO A 293 -1.07 1.32 4.91
C PRO A 293 -0.10 1.24 6.09
N GLU A 294 0.66 0.16 6.26
CA GLU A 294 1.66 0.04 7.35
C GLU A 294 2.74 1.12 7.22
N PHE A 295 3.20 1.38 5.99
CA PHE A 295 4.10 2.49 5.71
C PHE A 295 3.43 3.85 5.98
N ALA A 296 2.25 4.09 5.42
CA ALA A 296 1.58 5.39 5.53
C ALA A 296 1.26 5.74 7.00
N ILE A 297 0.73 4.78 7.75
CA ILE A 297 0.38 4.92 9.18
C ILE A 297 1.66 5.11 10.00
N GLY A 298 2.68 4.27 9.81
CA GLY A 298 3.94 4.41 10.54
C GLY A 298 4.69 5.72 10.27
N LEU A 299 4.55 6.27 9.06
CA LEU A 299 5.17 7.52 8.67
C LEU A 299 4.39 8.74 9.18
N CYS A 300 3.06 8.75 9.02
CA CYS A 300 2.27 9.98 9.13
C CYS A 300 1.40 10.09 10.39
N THR A 301 1.45 9.09 11.29
CA THR A 301 0.60 9.06 12.49
C THR A 301 1.35 8.62 13.75
N GLU A 302 0.78 8.92 14.91
CA GLU A 302 1.13 8.41 16.23
C GLU A 302 -0.01 7.53 16.77
N GLU A 303 0.19 6.87 17.91
CA GLU A 303 -0.89 6.12 18.56
C GLU A 303 -2.09 7.04 18.85
N GLU A 304 -3.31 6.50 18.84
CA GLU A 304 -4.59 7.20 19.02
C GLU A 304 -5.02 8.19 17.91
N ASP A 305 -4.14 8.51 16.95
CA ASP A 305 -4.50 9.26 15.75
C ASP A 305 -5.58 8.54 14.93
N VAL A 306 -6.36 9.31 14.18
CA VAL A 306 -7.50 8.79 13.40
C VAL A 306 -7.11 8.56 11.95
N VAL A 307 -7.27 7.31 11.49
CA VAL A 307 -7.05 6.86 10.11
C VAL A 307 -8.38 6.61 9.41
N LEU A 308 -8.61 7.24 8.27
CA LEU A 308 -9.82 7.07 7.46
C LEU A 308 -9.51 6.33 6.16
N ASP A 309 -10.34 5.34 5.83
CA ASP A 309 -10.40 4.76 4.49
C ASP A 309 -11.82 4.91 3.91
N PRO A 310 -12.04 5.84 2.95
CA PRO A 310 -13.32 6.07 2.32
C PRO A 310 -13.65 5.04 1.22
N PHE A 311 -12.74 4.10 0.90
CA PHE A 311 -12.98 3.02 -0.07
C PHE A 311 -12.45 1.72 0.50
N ALA A 312 -12.95 1.34 1.68
CA ALA A 312 -12.29 0.39 2.55
C ALA A 312 -12.14 -1.02 1.94
N GLY A 313 -13.08 -1.46 1.10
CA GLY A 313 -13.07 -2.79 0.50
C GLY A 313 -12.93 -3.88 1.56
N SER A 314 -11.80 -4.60 1.55
CA SER A 314 -11.50 -5.60 2.60
C SER A 314 -11.04 -5.03 3.95
N ASN A 315 -11.06 -3.72 4.14
CA ASN A 315 -10.60 -2.96 5.31
C ASN A 315 -9.18 -3.30 5.79
N MET A 316 -8.22 -3.34 4.86
CA MET A 316 -6.81 -3.53 5.22
C MET A 316 -6.26 -2.32 5.98
N THR A 317 -6.66 -1.10 5.62
CA THR A 317 -6.25 0.14 6.32
C THR A 317 -6.68 0.10 7.78
N GLY A 318 -7.96 -0.16 8.07
CA GLY A 318 -8.45 -0.24 9.45
C GLY A 318 -7.78 -1.37 10.24
N TYR A 319 -7.57 -2.53 9.60
CA TYR A 319 -6.88 -3.65 10.25
C TYR A 319 -5.44 -3.28 10.66
N VAL A 320 -4.69 -2.64 9.77
CA VAL A 320 -3.32 -2.20 10.09
C VAL A 320 -3.32 -1.09 11.14
N ALA A 321 -4.23 -0.12 11.04
CA ALA A 321 -4.39 0.94 12.03
C ALA A 321 -4.64 0.36 13.43
N GLU A 322 -5.54 -0.62 13.55
CA GLU A 322 -5.82 -1.30 14.82
C GLU A 322 -4.59 -2.03 15.38
N THR A 323 -3.86 -2.78 14.54
CA THR A 323 -2.62 -3.46 15.00
C THR A 323 -1.51 -2.48 15.41
N MET A 324 -1.60 -1.23 14.99
CA MET A 324 -0.68 -0.15 15.33
C MET A 324 -1.26 0.78 16.39
N ASN A 325 -2.35 0.43 17.10
CA ASN A 325 -2.98 1.28 18.12
C ASN A 325 -3.41 2.66 17.59
N ARG A 326 -3.94 2.73 16.37
CA ARG A 326 -4.57 3.94 15.82
C ARG A 326 -6.08 3.75 15.81
N ARG A 327 -6.82 4.84 15.98
CA ARG A 327 -8.25 4.85 15.76
C ARG A 327 -8.54 4.80 14.27
N TRP A 328 -9.62 4.13 13.85
CA TRP A 328 -9.92 4.00 12.43
C TRP A 328 -11.40 4.13 12.08
N ILE A 329 -11.64 4.65 10.88
CA ILE A 329 -12.96 4.79 10.28
C ILE A 329 -12.89 4.20 8.87
N ALA A 330 -13.77 3.26 8.57
CA ALA A 330 -13.86 2.61 7.26
C ALA A 330 -15.23 2.86 6.64
N LEU A 331 -15.27 3.36 5.40
CA LEU A 331 -16.50 3.55 4.63
C LEU A 331 -16.48 2.61 3.42
N GLU A 332 -17.56 1.87 3.21
CA GLU A 332 -17.70 0.96 2.09
C GLU A 332 -19.18 0.79 1.73
N GLN A 333 -19.53 0.91 0.45
CA GLN A 333 -20.93 0.79 0.00
C GLN A 333 -21.34 -0.65 -0.32
N ASN A 334 -20.38 -1.56 -0.53
CA ASN A 334 -20.66 -2.97 -0.79
C ASN A 334 -20.63 -3.79 0.50
N GLU A 335 -21.81 -4.25 0.92
CA GLU A 335 -21.97 -5.08 2.11
C GLU A 335 -21.13 -6.38 2.07
N GLU A 336 -20.98 -7.04 0.92
CA GLU A 336 -20.17 -8.26 0.82
C GLU A 336 -18.69 -8.01 1.16
N TYR A 337 -18.19 -6.82 0.82
CA TYR A 337 -16.83 -6.42 1.14
C TYR A 337 -16.66 -6.19 2.63
N LEU A 338 -17.64 -5.56 3.29
CA LEU A 338 -17.65 -5.39 4.74
C LEU A 338 -17.81 -6.71 5.50
N ARG A 339 -18.60 -7.66 4.98
CA ARG A 339 -18.70 -9.02 5.55
C ARG A 339 -17.34 -9.71 5.53
N GLY A 340 -16.62 -9.63 4.40
CA GLY A 340 -15.25 -10.12 4.33
C GLY A 340 -14.30 -9.35 5.25
N ALA A 341 -14.42 -8.02 5.31
CA ALA A 341 -13.59 -7.17 6.14
C ALA A 341 -13.68 -7.52 7.63
N ALA A 342 -14.88 -7.81 8.13
CA ALA A 342 -15.11 -8.23 9.51
C ALA A 342 -14.29 -9.48 9.91
N LEU A 343 -14.01 -10.38 8.96
CA LEU A 343 -13.16 -11.56 9.20
C LEU A 343 -11.74 -11.21 9.62
N ARG A 344 -11.22 -10.02 9.26
CA ARG A 344 -9.89 -9.56 9.70
C ARG A 344 -9.84 -9.27 11.19
N PHE A 345 -10.98 -8.95 11.80
CA PHE A 345 -11.11 -8.55 13.20
C PHE A 345 -11.74 -9.65 14.06
N ALA A 346 -11.75 -10.90 13.57
CA ALA A 346 -12.28 -12.02 14.33
C ALA A 346 -11.58 -12.10 15.71
N GLY A 347 -12.37 -11.90 16.78
CA GLY A 347 -11.89 -11.85 18.17
C GLY A 347 -11.84 -10.44 18.80
N SER A 348 -12.05 -9.36 18.04
CA SER A 348 -11.92 -7.97 18.52
C SER A 348 -13.17 -7.09 18.27
N ILE A 349 -14.27 -7.68 17.76
CA ILE A 349 -15.51 -6.97 17.45
C ILE A 349 -16.31 -6.69 18.74
N SER A 350 -16.68 -5.43 18.96
CA SER A 350 -17.36 -4.94 20.16
C SER A 350 -18.87 -4.73 19.98
N SER A 351 -19.32 -4.23 18.81
CA SER A 351 -20.75 -4.10 18.44
C SER A 351 -21.00 -4.22 16.92
N GLY A 352 -22.27 -4.27 16.50
CA GLY A 352 -22.67 -4.55 15.10
C GLY A 352 -22.78 -6.04 14.73
N VAL A 353 -22.79 -6.90 15.75
CA VAL A 353 -22.74 -8.36 15.62
C VAL A 353 -23.95 -8.95 14.87
N GLU A 354 -25.13 -8.33 14.87
CA GLU A 354 -26.31 -8.83 14.16
C GLU A 354 -26.12 -8.88 12.62
N ASN A 355 -25.38 -7.93 12.05
CA ASN A 355 -25.04 -7.91 10.62
C ASN A 355 -23.97 -8.98 10.29
N VAL A 356 -23.11 -9.29 11.26
CA VAL A 356 -22.05 -10.32 11.16
C VAL A 356 -22.57 -11.72 11.55
N GLN A 357 -23.69 -11.84 12.26
CA GLN A 357 -24.24 -13.11 12.79
C GLN A 357 -24.62 -14.12 11.72
N LYS A 358 -24.77 -13.72 10.45
CA LYS A 358 -24.92 -14.65 9.33
C LYS A 358 -23.65 -15.45 9.00
N LEU A 359 -22.54 -15.25 9.73
CA LEU A 359 -21.25 -15.87 9.44
C LEU A 359 -20.84 -17.04 10.36
N ASP A 360 -21.57 -17.44 11.40
CA ASP A 360 -21.16 -18.54 12.31
C ASP A 360 -19.70 -18.40 12.82
N ILE A 361 -19.20 -17.18 13.02
CA ILE A 361 -17.87 -16.92 13.59
C ILE A 361 -17.96 -17.01 15.11
N ALA A 362 -17.08 -17.77 15.74
CA ALA A 362 -16.93 -17.77 17.20
C ALA A 362 -16.41 -16.39 17.65
N LEU A 363 -17.32 -15.48 17.96
CA LEU A 363 -17.03 -14.15 18.48
C LEU A 363 -16.79 -14.25 19.99
N THR A 364 -15.58 -13.96 20.45
CA THR A 364 -15.36 -13.56 21.84
C THR A 364 -15.81 -12.12 21.98
N VAL A 365 -16.99 -11.93 22.58
CA VAL A 365 -17.53 -10.60 22.89
C VAL A 365 -16.82 -10.10 24.15
N ASP A 366 -15.95 -9.09 24.01
CA ASP A 366 -15.49 -8.33 25.18
C ASP A 366 -16.65 -7.46 25.67
N THR A 367 -16.94 -7.53 26.97
CA THR A 367 -18.02 -6.75 27.58
C THR A 367 -17.75 -5.24 27.43
N PRO A 368 -18.76 -4.43 27.12
CA PRO A 368 -18.56 -3.00 26.87
C PRO A 368 -18.19 -2.28 28.17
N GLY A 369 -16.92 -1.85 28.28
CA GLY A 369 -16.56 -0.67 29.08
C GLY A 369 -17.08 0.60 28.37
N GLU A 370 -17.27 1.70 29.11
CA GLU A 370 -17.63 2.99 28.53
C GLU A 370 -16.69 3.33 27.36
N GLN A 371 -17.23 3.29 26.14
CA GLN A 371 -16.46 3.56 24.93
C GLN A 371 -16.25 5.08 24.81
N PRO A 372 -15.01 5.58 24.77
CA PRO A 372 -14.76 6.98 24.47
C PRO A 372 -15.23 7.32 23.04
N SER A 373 -15.63 8.58 22.83
CA SER A 373 -15.98 9.08 21.51
C SER A 373 -14.78 8.96 20.56
N LEU A 374 -15.02 8.62 19.28
CA LEU A 374 -13.98 8.56 18.23
C LEU A 374 -13.24 9.90 18.03
N PHE A 375 -13.83 10.99 18.51
CA PHE A 375 -13.36 12.36 18.29
C PHE A 375 -13.09 13.14 19.59
N GLU A 376 -13.30 12.52 20.75
CA GLU A 376 -12.84 13.03 22.05
C GLU A 376 -11.58 12.28 22.48
#